data_AF-A0A2M7KS92-F1
#
_entry.id   AF-A0A2M7KS92-F1
#
_cell.length_a   1.000
_cell.length_b   1.000
_cell.length_c   1.000
_cell.angle_alpha   90.00
_cell.angle_beta   90.00
_cell.angle_gamma   90.00
#
_symmetry.space_group_name_H-M   'P 1'
#
loop_
_entity.id
_entity.type
_entity.pdbx_description
1 polymer ?
#
loop_
_entity_poly.entity_id
_entity_poly.type
_entity_poly.pdbx_seq_one_letter_code
_entity_poly.pdbx_strand_id
1 'polypeptide(L)'
;AICDAAKTAKDAKLTVSAAKLFYVLCDFKEDDLAKATESVAAALTASQGPGAALQFAKSQEDPDTASPLKDVPLLELSDPEKLLAAAGEGNRNARVNVFLATGQTAEALAEATEQMRQSAGAAPQYLADALRNLARCFKAHDLNLLRANRFLEYHRTGEGENPLPVLEAELAQPPAR
;
A
#
# COMPACT_ATOMS: atom_id res chain seq x y z
N ALA A 1 8.63 14.61 -4.30
CA ALA A 1 9.25 15.29 -3.14
C ALA A 1 10.18 14.35 -2.36
N ILE A 2 9.68 13.35 -1.61
CA ILE A 2 10.54 12.46 -0.80
C ILE A 2 11.46 11.57 -1.66
N CYS A 3 10.91 10.93 -2.70
CA CYS A 3 11.73 10.16 -3.65
C CYS A 3 12.79 11.01 -4.35
N ASP A 4 12.48 12.26 -4.67
CA ASP A 4 13.42 13.18 -5.35
C ASP A 4 14.54 13.62 -4.40
N ALA A 5 14.21 13.93 -3.15
CA ALA A 5 15.20 14.26 -2.12
C ALA A 5 16.17 13.10 -1.85
N ALA A 6 15.67 11.87 -1.78
CA ALA A 6 16.51 10.68 -1.61
C ALA A 6 17.46 10.45 -2.80
N LYS A 7 16.96 10.64 -4.04
CA LYS A 7 17.79 10.60 -5.25
C LYS A 7 18.89 11.66 -5.22
N THR A 8 18.59 12.88 -4.80
CA THR A 8 19.58 13.97 -4.67
C THR A 8 20.65 13.63 -3.64
N ALA A 9 20.29 12.97 -2.55
CA ALA A 9 21.22 12.53 -1.51
C ALA A 9 22.13 11.34 -1.93
N LYS A 10 21.86 10.71 -3.09
CA LYS A 10 22.56 9.51 -3.61
C LYS A 10 22.58 8.31 -2.64
N ASP A 11 21.64 8.25 -1.71
CA ASP A 11 21.46 7.09 -0.85
C ASP A 11 20.50 6.10 -1.54
N ALA A 12 21.09 5.04 -2.11
CA ALA A 12 20.34 4.01 -2.83
C ALA A 12 19.32 3.31 -1.93
N LYS A 13 19.67 2.97 -0.69
CA LYS A 13 18.77 2.27 0.24
C LYS A 13 17.59 3.15 0.63
N LEU A 14 17.87 4.42 0.94
CA LEU A 14 16.84 5.41 1.23
C LEU A 14 15.92 5.63 0.02
N THR A 15 16.48 5.62 -1.20
CA THR A 15 15.71 5.77 -2.44
C THR A 15 14.75 4.61 -2.66
N VAL A 16 15.16 3.35 -2.43
CA VAL A 16 14.25 2.20 -2.55
C VAL A 16 13.17 2.24 -1.45
N SER A 17 13.54 2.62 -0.22
CA SER A 17 12.58 2.73 0.90
C SER A 17 11.53 3.83 0.65
N ALA A 18 11.95 4.98 0.10
CA ALA A 18 11.06 6.05 -0.32
C ALA A 18 10.15 5.63 -1.49
N ALA A 19 10.68 4.88 -2.46
CA ALA A 19 9.89 4.35 -3.58
C ALA A 19 8.87 3.31 -3.10
N LYS A 20 9.24 2.42 -2.16
CA LYS A 20 8.31 1.47 -1.51
C LYS A 20 7.20 2.23 -0.80
N LEU A 21 7.54 3.24 0.00
CA LEU A 21 6.54 4.06 0.68
C LEU A 21 5.58 4.73 -0.32
N PHE A 22 6.10 5.29 -1.41
CA PHE A 22 5.26 5.89 -2.45
C PHE A 22 4.33 4.85 -3.10
N TYR A 23 4.84 3.66 -3.41
CA TYR A 23 4.04 2.56 -3.96
C TYR A 23 2.95 2.08 -3.01
N VAL A 24 3.25 1.90 -1.73
CA VAL A 24 2.27 1.52 -0.70
C VAL A 24 1.19 2.60 -0.56
N LEU A 25 1.59 3.88 -0.59
CA LEU A 25 0.67 4.99 -0.36
C LEU A 25 -0.11 5.48 -1.58
N CYS A 26 0.33 5.20 -2.80
CA CYS A 26 -0.35 5.73 -3.98
C CYS A 26 -1.78 5.17 -4.11
N ASP A 27 -2.66 5.93 -4.74
CA ASP A 27 -4.03 5.53 -5.00
C ASP A 27 -4.11 4.56 -6.21
N PHE A 28 -5.26 3.95 -6.43
CA PHE A 28 -5.54 3.06 -7.56
C PHE A 28 -5.94 3.82 -8.83
N LYS A 29 -5.38 5.01 -9.03
CA LYS A 29 -5.48 5.74 -10.30
C LYS A 29 -4.35 5.30 -11.22
N GLU A 30 -4.65 5.14 -12.50
CA GLU A 30 -3.69 4.63 -13.49
C GLU A 30 -2.37 5.42 -13.46
N ASP A 31 -2.44 6.74 -13.52
CA ASP A 31 -1.26 7.62 -13.46
C ASP A 31 -0.45 7.49 -12.15
N ASP A 32 -1.14 7.29 -11.02
CA ASP A 32 -0.49 7.19 -9.71
C ASP A 32 0.21 5.85 -9.54
N LEU A 33 -0.42 4.77 -10.03
CA LEU A 33 0.17 3.44 -10.07
C LEU A 33 1.37 3.40 -11.02
N ALA A 34 1.26 3.95 -12.23
CA ALA A 34 2.34 4.01 -13.20
C ALA A 34 3.57 4.75 -12.63
N LYS A 35 3.37 5.94 -12.05
CA LYS A 35 4.46 6.71 -11.44
C LYS A 35 5.11 5.96 -10.29
N ALA A 36 4.33 5.28 -9.47
CA ALA A 36 4.84 4.52 -8.34
C ALA A 36 5.64 3.29 -8.76
N THR A 37 5.13 2.50 -9.72
CA THR A 37 5.82 1.32 -10.24
C THR A 37 7.11 1.71 -10.98
N GLU A 38 7.09 2.77 -11.78
CA GLU A 38 8.29 3.34 -12.40
C GLU A 38 9.31 3.80 -11.36
N SER A 39 8.86 4.47 -10.30
CA SER A 39 9.73 4.91 -9.21
C SER A 39 10.41 3.74 -8.50
N VAL A 40 9.67 2.66 -8.24
CA VAL A 40 10.20 1.42 -7.66
C VAL A 40 11.18 0.76 -8.63
N ALA A 41 10.82 0.58 -9.90
CA ALA A 41 11.68 -0.05 -10.89
C ALA A 41 13.01 0.71 -11.06
N ALA A 42 12.96 2.04 -11.12
CA ALA A 42 14.15 2.89 -11.20
C ALA A 42 15.02 2.77 -9.94
N ALA A 43 14.41 2.80 -8.75
CA ALA A 43 15.13 2.67 -7.48
C ALA A 43 15.80 1.29 -7.32
N LEU A 44 15.08 0.21 -7.66
CA LEU A 44 15.60 -1.16 -7.65
C LEU A 44 16.73 -1.33 -8.67
N THR A 45 16.58 -0.79 -9.88
CA THR A 45 17.63 -0.84 -10.91
C THR A 45 18.90 -0.16 -10.42
N ALA A 46 18.79 1.02 -9.81
CA ALA A 46 19.94 1.76 -9.30
C ALA A 46 20.61 1.08 -8.09
N SER A 47 19.83 0.41 -7.23
CA SER A 47 20.33 -0.17 -5.99
C SER A 47 20.78 -1.63 -6.10
N GLN A 48 20.14 -2.43 -6.96
CA GLN A 48 20.28 -3.90 -7.02
C GLN A 48 20.46 -4.41 -8.47
N GLY A 49 20.36 -3.53 -9.46
CA GLY A 49 20.49 -3.86 -10.88
C GLY A 49 19.15 -4.20 -11.57
N PRO A 50 19.14 -4.31 -12.91
CA PRO A 50 17.92 -4.51 -13.71
C PRO A 50 17.12 -5.76 -13.36
N GLY A 51 17.78 -6.81 -12.86
CA GLY A 51 17.12 -8.05 -12.46
C GLY A 51 16.07 -7.86 -11.37
N ALA A 52 16.33 -6.98 -10.39
CA ALA A 52 15.38 -6.67 -9.32
C ALA A 52 14.14 -5.94 -9.85
N ALA A 53 14.30 -5.02 -10.81
CA ALA A 53 13.17 -4.35 -11.45
C ALA A 53 12.31 -5.33 -12.26
N LEU A 54 12.93 -6.28 -12.96
CA LEU A 54 12.21 -7.34 -13.68
C LEU A 54 11.46 -8.27 -12.71
N GLN A 55 12.08 -8.64 -11.59
CA GLN A 55 11.43 -9.43 -10.55
C GLN A 55 10.24 -8.69 -9.94
N PHE A 56 10.36 -7.38 -9.71
CA PHE A 56 9.24 -6.56 -9.26
C PHE A 56 8.10 -6.59 -10.28
N ALA A 57 8.36 -6.33 -11.56
CA ALA A 57 7.34 -6.41 -12.60
C ALA A 57 6.63 -7.78 -12.62
N LYS A 58 7.39 -8.89 -12.57
CA LYS A 58 6.81 -10.24 -12.51
C LYS A 58 5.94 -10.48 -11.27
N SER A 59 6.35 -9.98 -10.11
CA SER A 59 5.53 -10.07 -8.88
C SER A 59 4.19 -9.33 -8.97
N GLN A 60 4.02 -8.42 -9.93
CA GLN A 60 2.75 -7.75 -10.17
C GLN A 60 1.78 -8.58 -11.02
N GLU A 61 2.28 -9.58 -11.74
CA GLU A 61 1.52 -10.44 -12.66
C GLU A 61 1.27 -11.84 -12.07
N ASP A 62 2.16 -12.29 -11.18
CA ASP A 62 2.16 -13.62 -10.58
C ASP A 62 2.22 -13.52 -9.05
N PRO A 63 1.19 -13.99 -8.31
CA PRO A 63 1.16 -13.93 -6.86
C PRO A 63 2.20 -14.84 -6.17
N ASP A 64 2.69 -15.87 -6.87
CA ASP A 64 3.71 -16.78 -6.32
C ASP A 64 5.14 -16.22 -6.48
N THR A 65 5.30 -15.17 -7.29
CA THR A 65 6.59 -14.49 -7.46
C THR A 65 6.81 -13.48 -6.32
N ALA A 66 7.80 -13.75 -5.47
CA ALA A 66 8.14 -12.86 -4.35
C ALA A 66 8.57 -11.46 -4.84
N SER A 67 7.92 -10.42 -4.31
CA SER A 67 8.28 -9.03 -4.55
C SER A 67 9.64 -8.70 -3.93
N PRO A 68 10.58 -8.08 -4.68
CA PRO A 68 11.87 -7.64 -4.13
C PRO A 68 11.73 -6.51 -3.11
N LEU A 69 10.53 -5.94 -2.95
CA LEU A 69 10.21 -4.96 -1.91
C LEU A 69 9.96 -5.60 -0.54
N LYS A 70 9.81 -6.92 -0.45
CA LYS A 70 9.49 -7.62 0.80
C LYS A 70 10.50 -7.31 1.91
N ASP A 71 11.79 -7.36 1.56
CA ASP A 71 12.90 -7.14 2.51
C ASP A 71 13.34 -5.67 2.60
N VAL A 72 12.70 -4.77 1.85
CA VAL A 72 12.99 -3.34 1.90
C VAL A 72 12.20 -2.73 3.07
N PRO A 73 12.84 -2.11 4.08
CA PRO A 73 12.10 -1.45 5.15
C PRO A 73 11.28 -0.27 4.59
N LEU A 74 10.16 0.04 5.23
CA LEU A 74 9.50 1.32 4.96
C LEU A 74 10.38 2.47 5.45
N LEU A 75 10.27 3.61 4.78
CA LEU A 75 10.97 4.82 5.19
C LEU A 75 10.47 5.26 6.57
N GLU A 76 11.38 5.42 7.53
CA GLU A 76 11.06 5.98 8.83
C GLU A 76 10.76 7.47 8.69
N LEU A 77 9.49 7.85 8.89
CA LEU A 77 9.03 9.24 8.75
C LEU A 77 9.12 10.01 10.07
N SER A 78 8.60 9.41 11.14
CA SER A 78 8.52 9.96 12.49
C SER A 78 7.91 8.88 13.40
N ASP A 79 7.75 9.23 14.67
CA ASP A 79 6.96 8.47 15.64
C ASP A 79 5.49 8.31 15.15
N PRO A 80 4.98 7.07 15.03
CA PRO A 80 3.60 6.79 14.60
C PRO A 80 2.54 7.51 15.45
N GLU A 81 2.73 7.63 16.77
CA GLU A 81 1.76 8.28 17.66
C GLU A 81 1.67 9.78 17.36
N LYS A 82 2.81 10.42 17.09
CA LYS A 82 2.83 11.84 16.69
C LYS A 82 2.14 12.06 15.34
N LEU A 83 2.35 11.16 14.39
CA LEU A 83 1.70 11.22 13.09
C LEU A 83 0.19 11.00 13.20
N LEU A 84 -0.25 10.05 14.04
CA LEU A 84 -1.67 9.80 14.32
C LEU A 84 -2.33 10.98 15.02
N ALA A 85 -1.65 11.60 15.98
CA ALA A 85 -2.14 12.82 16.64
C ALA A 85 -2.29 13.97 15.64
N ALA A 86 -1.34 14.14 14.72
CA ALA A 86 -1.39 15.16 13.68
C ALA A 86 -2.48 14.88 12.62
N ALA A 87 -2.76 13.61 12.32
CA ALA A 87 -3.85 13.21 11.42
C ALA A 87 -5.22 13.60 11.99
N GLY A 88 -5.37 13.56 13.33
CA GLY A 88 -6.59 13.86 14.04
C GLY A 88 -7.60 12.72 14.02
N GLU A 89 -8.38 12.58 15.09
CA GLU A 89 -9.33 11.46 15.27
C GLU A 89 -10.44 11.43 14.22
N GLY A 90 -10.86 12.59 13.71
CA GLY A 90 -11.95 12.69 12.72
C GLY A 90 -11.55 12.42 11.27
N ASN A 91 -10.26 12.29 10.96
CA ASN A 91 -9.78 12.14 9.58
C ASN A 91 -9.27 10.72 9.30
N ARG A 92 -10.21 9.80 9.06
CA ARG A 92 -9.91 8.38 8.80
C ARG A 92 -8.96 8.17 7.62
N ASN A 93 -9.11 8.96 6.54
CA ASN A 93 -8.20 8.90 5.39
C ASN A 93 -6.75 9.20 5.79
N ALA A 94 -6.55 10.25 6.59
CA ALA A 94 -5.20 10.57 7.09
C ALA A 94 -4.68 9.48 8.04
N ARG A 95 -5.53 8.93 8.91
CA ARG A 95 -5.15 7.84 9.82
C ARG A 95 -4.74 6.56 9.08
N VAL A 96 -5.50 6.14 8.06
CA VAL A 96 -5.13 5.02 7.17
C VAL A 96 -3.77 5.29 6.52
N ASN A 97 -3.53 6.51 6.02
CA ASN A 97 -2.22 6.86 5.45
C ASN A 97 -1.08 6.71 6.47
N VAL A 98 -1.28 7.13 7.72
CA VAL A 98 -0.28 7.00 8.79
C VAL A 98 0.00 5.53 9.09
N PHE A 99 -1.03 4.71 9.28
CA PHE A 99 -0.88 3.28 9.55
C PHE A 99 -0.14 2.57 8.39
N LEU A 100 -0.53 2.83 7.13
CA LEU A 100 0.18 2.27 5.98
C LEU A 100 1.62 2.76 5.86
N ALA A 101 1.87 4.04 6.12
CA ALA A 101 3.21 4.63 6.06
C ALA A 101 4.17 4.09 7.12
N THR A 102 3.62 3.60 8.24
CA THR A 102 4.37 3.07 9.39
C THR A 102 4.37 1.54 9.44
N GLY A 103 3.80 0.87 8.44
CA GLY A 103 3.78 -0.60 8.34
C GLY A 103 2.73 -1.29 9.21
N GLN A 104 1.82 -0.54 9.82
CA GLN A 104 0.73 -1.01 10.66
C GLN A 104 -0.48 -1.43 9.80
N THR A 105 -0.31 -2.42 8.92
CA THR A 105 -1.33 -2.78 7.92
C THR A 105 -2.61 -3.34 8.55
N ALA A 106 -2.52 -4.04 9.69
CA ALA A 106 -3.70 -4.54 10.39
C ALA A 106 -4.58 -3.40 10.94
N GLU A 107 -3.95 -2.38 11.51
CA GLU A 107 -4.63 -1.18 12.01
C GLU A 107 -5.19 -0.34 10.86
N ALA A 108 -4.47 -0.24 9.74
CA ALA A 108 -4.98 0.40 8.52
C ALA A 108 -6.24 -0.31 8.01
N LEU A 109 -6.24 -1.65 8.00
CA LEU A 109 -7.39 -2.46 7.58
C LEU A 109 -8.59 -2.22 8.49
N ALA A 110 -8.40 -2.25 9.81
CA ALA A 110 -9.47 -1.99 10.77
C ALA A 110 -10.08 -0.59 10.59
N GLU A 111 -9.24 0.43 10.41
CA GLU A 111 -9.67 1.81 10.20
C GLU A 111 -10.44 1.97 8.87
N ALA A 112 -9.99 1.31 7.78
CA ALA A 112 -10.65 1.34 6.48
C ALA A 112 -11.97 0.54 6.45
N THR A 113 -12.05 -0.59 7.16
CA THR A 113 -13.29 -1.36 7.32
C THR A 113 -14.34 -0.55 8.10
N GLU A 114 -13.92 0.15 9.16
CA GLU A 114 -14.81 1.05 9.89
C GLU A 114 -15.25 2.24 9.02
N GLN A 115 -14.35 2.80 8.21
CA GLN A 115 -14.72 3.84 7.24
C GLN A 115 -15.79 3.34 6.26
N MET A 116 -15.65 2.11 5.74
CA MET A 116 -16.64 1.49 4.86
C MET A 116 -17.99 1.33 5.57
N ARG A 117 -17.99 0.83 6.81
CA ARG A 117 -19.21 0.66 7.61
C ARG A 117 -19.93 1.99 7.83
N GLN A 118 -19.19 3.06 8.10
CA GLN A 118 -19.75 4.41 8.31
C GLN A 118 -20.22 5.09 7.03
N SER A 119 -19.74 4.64 5.85
CA SER A 119 -20.19 5.16 4.56
C SER A 119 -21.57 4.67 4.14
N ALA A 120 -22.15 3.70 4.87
CA ALA A 120 -23.49 3.18 4.60
C ALA A 120 -24.54 4.31 4.68
N GLY A 121 -25.26 4.54 3.59
CA GLY A 121 -26.27 5.61 3.50
C GLY A 121 -25.70 7.03 3.31
N ALA A 122 -24.38 7.17 3.17
CA ALA A 122 -23.72 8.44 2.85
C ALA A 122 -23.61 8.64 1.32
N ALA A 123 -23.02 9.76 0.90
CA ALA A 123 -22.74 10.02 -0.52
C ALA A 123 -21.82 8.93 -1.11
N PRO A 124 -22.03 8.50 -2.37
CA PRO A 124 -21.27 7.39 -2.99
C PRO A 124 -19.75 7.55 -2.97
N GLN A 125 -19.27 8.79 -2.97
CA GLN A 125 -17.84 9.10 -2.87
C GLN A 125 -17.20 8.54 -1.60
N TYR A 126 -17.91 8.54 -0.47
CA TYR A 126 -17.38 8.03 0.81
C TYR A 126 -17.17 6.52 0.77
N LEU A 127 -18.07 5.77 0.14
CA LEU A 127 -17.91 4.35 -0.07
C LEU A 127 -16.72 4.08 -1.01
N ALA A 128 -16.62 4.84 -2.11
CA ALA A 128 -15.50 4.70 -3.05
C ALA A 128 -14.14 4.96 -2.37
N ASP A 129 -14.05 5.96 -1.49
CA ASP A 129 -12.83 6.24 -0.74
C ASP A 129 -12.47 5.13 0.25
N ALA A 130 -13.47 4.57 0.94
CA ALA A 130 -13.26 3.43 1.83
C ALA A 130 -12.76 2.19 1.06
N LEU A 131 -13.38 1.89 -0.10
CA LEU A 131 -12.95 0.78 -0.97
C LEU A 131 -11.52 0.96 -1.49
N ARG A 132 -11.12 2.20 -1.83
CA ARG A 132 -9.73 2.51 -2.22
C ARG A 132 -8.76 2.28 -1.07
N ASN A 133 -9.11 2.69 0.15
CA ASN A 133 -8.28 2.46 1.33
C ASN A 133 -8.13 0.97 1.66
N LEU A 134 -9.19 0.18 1.52
CA LEU A 134 -9.13 -1.28 1.63
C LEU A 134 -8.22 -1.89 0.55
N ALA A 135 -8.36 -1.48 -0.71
CA ALA A 135 -7.48 -1.91 -1.80
C ALA A 135 -5.99 -1.60 -1.51
N ARG A 136 -5.70 -0.45 -0.88
CA ARG A 136 -4.34 -0.09 -0.47
C ARG A 136 -3.80 -0.97 0.65
N CYS A 137 -4.64 -1.51 1.53
CA CYS A 137 -4.23 -2.49 2.55
C CYS A 137 -3.75 -3.79 1.90
N PHE A 138 -4.45 -4.30 0.89
CA PHE A 138 -3.98 -5.45 0.09
C PHE A 138 -2.62 -5.18 -0.54
N LYS A 139 -2.47 -4.04 -1.23
CA LYS A 139 -1.19 -3.66 -1.85
C LYS A 139 -0.06 -3.52 -0.83
N ALA A 140 -0.33 -2.98 0.34
CA ALA A 140 0.66 -2.83 1.41
C ALA A 140 1.12 -4.19 1.97
N HIS A 141 0.19 -5.14 2.10
CA HIS A 141 0.46 -6.50 2.57
C HIS A 141 1.20 -7.34 1.52
N ASP A 142 0.64 -7.38 0.30
CA ASP A 142 1.08 -8.26 -0.77
C ASP A 142 2.30 -7.72 -1.53
N LEU A 143 2.48 -6.40 -1.52
CA LEU A 143 3.43 -5.67 -2.39
C LEU A 143 3.21 -5.98 -3.89
N ASN A 144 1.96 -6.30 -4.24
CA ASN A 144 1.45 -6.47 -5.60
C ASN A 144 0.03 -5.91 -5.72
N LEU A 145 -0.49 -5.85 -6.95
CA LEU A 145 -1.81 -5.27 -7.25
C LEU A 145 -2.92 -6.31 -7.43
N LEU A 146 -2.59 -7.60 -7.49
CA LEU A 146 -3.53 -8.64 -7.96
C LEU A 146 -4.74 -8.79 -7.03
N ARG A 147 -4.50 -8.97 -5.73
CA ARG A 147 -5.57 -9.17 -4.76
C ARG A 147 -6.41 -7.92 -4.57
N ALA A 148 -5.75 -6.75 -4.58
CA ALA A 148 -6.43 -5.45 -4.55
C ALA A 148 -7.35 -5.23 -5.76
N ASN A 149 -6.89 -5.58 -6.96
CA ASN A 149 -7.69 -5.48 -8.18
C ASN A 149 -8.87 -6.46 -8.16
N ARG A 150 -8.68 -7.70 -7.67
CA ARG A 150 -9.78 -8.67 -7.46
C ARG A 150 -10.83 -8.13 -6.48
N PHE A 151 -10.40 -7.49 -5.39
CA PHE A 151 -11.29 -6.85 -4.42
C PHE A 151 -12.12 -5.73 -5.06
N LEU A 152 -11.47 -4.82 -5.79
CA LEU A 152 -12.16 -3.71 -6.46
C LEU A 152 -13.14 -4.22 -7.52
N GLU A 153 -12.75 -5.26 -8.26
CA GLU A 153 -13.61 -5.89 -9.27
C GLU A 153 -14.83 -6.56 -8.63
N TYR A 154 -14.65 -7.32 -7.55
CA TYR A 154 -15.76 -7.92 -6.79
C TYR A 154 -16.78 -6.86 -6.35
N HIS A 155 -16.32 -5.72 -5.83
CA HIS A 155 -17.23 -4.63 -5.43
C HIS A 155 -17.85 -3.87 -6.61
N ARG A 156 -17.23 -3.92 -7.79
CA ARG A 156 -17.73 -3.29 -9.02
C ARG A 156 -18.79 -4.13 -9.71
N THR A 157 -18.60 -5.45 -9.77
CA THR A 157 -19.43 -6.38 -10.56
C THR A 157 -20.31 -7.29 -9.72
N GLY A 158 -19.91 -7.57 -8.48
CA GLY A 158 -20.51 -8.60 -7.63
C GLY A 158 -20.07 -10.03 -7.98
N GLU A 159 -19.16 -10.20 -8.94
CA GLU A 159 -18.68 -11.50 -9.40
C GLU A 159 -17.35 -11.89 -8.74
N GLY A 160 -17.13 -13.19 -8.59
CA GLY A 160 -15.92 -13.75 -7.97
C GLY A 160 -16.00 -13.85 -6.45
N GLU A 161 -14.88 -14.24 -5.83
CA GLU A 161 -14.75 -14.36 -4.37
C GLU A 161 -14.23 -13.05 -3.78
N ASN A 162 -14.84 -12.60 -2.68
CA ASN A 162 -14.33 -11.47 -1.92
C ASN A 162 -13.02 -11.87 -1.20
N PRO A 163 -11.87 -11.26 -1.51
CA PRO A 163 -10.61 -11.64 -0.87
C PRO A 163 -10.40 -11.01 0.51
N LEU A 164 -11.29 -10.12 0.98
CA LEU A 164 -11.15 -9.42 2.26
C LEU A 164 -11.05 -10.37 3.48
N PRO A 165 -11.90 -11.40 3.62
CA PRO A 165 -11.80 -12.32 4.77
C PRO A 165 -10.46 -13.06 4.84
N VAL A 166 -9.82 -13.31 3.69
CA VAL A 166 -8.50 -13.95 3.64
C VAL A 166 -7.43 -12.99 4.20
N LEU A 167 -7.44 -11.73 3.77
CA LEU A 167 -6.52 -10.72 4.28
C LEU A 167 -6.72 -10.47 5.79
N GLU A 168 -7.97 -10.43 6.25
CA GLU A 168 -8.28 -10.30 7.68
C GLU A 168 -7.69 -11.46 8.49
N ALA A 169 -7.80 -12.70 8.00
CA ALA A 169 -7.24 -13.87 8.66
C ALA A 169 -5.70 -13.90 8.63
N GLU A 170 -5.08 -13.42 7.55
CA GLU A 170 -3.62 -13.30 7.43
C GLU A 170 -3.06 -12.26 8.41
N LEU A 171 -3.70 -11.09 8.52
CA LEU A 171 -3.25 -9.99 9.39
C LEU A 171 -3.60 -10.19 10.87
N ALA A 172 -4.58 -11.04 11.19
CA ALA A 172 -4.88 -11.43 12.56
C ALA A 172 -3.84 -12.39 13.17
N GLN A 173 -3.01 -13.03 12.33
CA GLN A 173 -1.94 -13.90 12.80
C GLN A 173 -0.73 -13.07 13.26
N PRO A 174 -0.11 -13.39 14.40
CA PRO A 174 1.13 -12.74 14.80
C PRO A 174 2.20 -12.97 13.72
N PRO A 175 3.12 -12.01 13.49
CA PRO A 175 4.15 -12.15 12.46
C PRO A 175 4.96 -13.42 12.72
N ALA A 176 5.08 -14.28 11.70
CA ALA A 176 5.90 -15.47 11.76
C ALA A 176 7.33 -15.06 12.16
N ARG A 177 7.80 -15.58 13.29
CA ARG A 177 9.13 -15.30 13.84
C ARG A 177 10.24 -15.89 12.98
#